data_AF-A0A948UIU0-F1
#
_entry.id   AF-A0A948UIU0-F1
#
_cell.length_a   1.000
_cell.length_b   1.000
_cell.length_c   1.000
_cell.angle_alpha   90.00
_cell.angle_beta   90.00
_cell.angle_gamma   90.00
#
_symmetry.space_group_name_H-M   'P 1'
#
loop_
_entity.id
_entity.type
_entity.pdbx_description
1 polymer ?
#
loop_
_entity_poly.entity_id
_entity_poly.type
_entity_poly.pdbx_seq_one_letter_code
_entity_poly.pdbx_strand_id
1 'polypeptide(L)' 'MLDITVKGAEAIEKAVRKVLADSWRTADIFKKDADDSAKLLGTKGMGAKVLEYLRSK' A
#
# COMPACT_ATOMS: atom_id res chain seq x y z
N MET A 1 -1.80 -24.72 17.54
CA MET A 1 -0.81 -24.30 16.53
C MET A 1 -1.54 -23.55 15.41
N LEU A 2 -1.79 -22.24 15.59
CA LEU A 2 -2.46 -21.36 14.63
C LEU A 2 -1.92 -19.93 14.84
N ASP A 3 -0.66 -19.68 14.49
CA ASP A 3 -0.01 -18.36 14.76
C ASP A 3 0.87 -17.87 13.59
N ILE A 4 0.73 -18.47 12.39
CA ILE A 4 1.57 -18.14 11.23
C ILE A 4 0.84 -17.22 10.24
N THR A 5 -0.48 -17.30 10.12
CA THR A 5 -1.27 -16.50 9.16
C THR A 5 -1.50 -15.06 9.60
N VAL A 6 -1.62 -14.80 10.90
CA VAL A 6 -1.89 -13.47 11.46
C VAL A 6 -0.75 -12.49 11.13
N LYS A 7 0.51 -12.94 11.25
CA LYS A 7 1.70 -12.11 10.98
C LYS A 7 1.82 -11.70 9.51
N GLY A 8 1.42 -12.57 8.58
CA GLY A 8 1.50 -12.30 7.15
C GLY A 8 0.48 -11.27 6.69
N ALA A 9 -0.79 -11.45 7.09
CA ALA A 9 -1.85 -10.50 6.80
C ALA A 9 -1.59 -9.12 7.43
N GLU A 10 -1.20 -9.08 8.70
CA GLU A 10 -0.86 -7.82 9.40
C GLU A 10 0.31 -7.08 8.74
N ALA A 11 1.33 -7.81 8.28
CA ALA A 11 2.45 -7.21 7.57
C ALA A 11 1.99 -6.56 6.26
N ILE A 12 1.13 -7.23 5.49
CA ILE A 12 0.57 -6.70 4.25
C ILE A 12 -0.28 -5.47 4.53
N GLU A 13 -1.16 -5.51 5.53
CA GLU A 13 -1.97 -4.34 5.91
C GLU A 13 -1.10 -3.16 6.31
N LYS A 14 -0.06 -3.39 7.11
CA LYS A 14 0.88 -2.34 7.52
C LYS A 14 1.61 -1.74 6.32
N ALA A 15 2.03 -2.58 5.36
CA ALA A 15 2.67 -2.13 4.14
C ALA A 15 1.72 -1.30 3.27
N VAL A 16 0.46 -1.74 3.10
CA VAL A 16 -0.57 -0.97 2.38
C VAL A 16 -0.80 0.38 3.04
N ARG A 17 -0.96 0.43 4.37
CA ARG A 17 -1.12 1.68 5.11
C ARG A 17 0.06 2.63 4.90
N LYS A 18 1.29 2.10 4.85
CA LYS A 18 2.49 2.90 4.60
C LYS A 18 2.54 3.45 3.17
N VAL A 19 2.25 2.62 2.17
CA VAL A 19 2.13 3.05 0.76
C VAL A 19 1.09 4.17 0.63
N LEU A 20 -0.05 4.04 1.30
CA LEU A 20 -1.08 5.07 1.29
C LEU A 20 -0.66 6.34 2.07
N ALA A 21 0.03 6.20 3.20
CA ALA A 21 0.57 7.34 3.94
C ALA A 21 1.63 8.12 3.15
N ASP A 22 2.36 7.46 2.26
CA ASP A 22 3.37 8.08 1.38
C ASP A 22 2.77 8.64 0.07
N SER A 23 1.45 8.87 0.10
CA SER A 23 0.62 9.45 -0.97
C SER A 23 0.52 8.63 -2.26
N TRP A 24 0.89 7.34 -2.27
CA TRP A 24 0.67 6.51 -3.46
C TRP A 24 -0.80 6.10 -3.59
N ARG A 25 -1.40 6.27 -4.78
CA ARG A 25 -2.81 5.98 -5.04
C ARG A 25 -3.00 5.28 -6.39
N THR A 26 -4.07 4.51 -6.50
CA THR A 26 -4.65 4.13 -7.79
C THR A 26 -5.73 5.15 -8.18
N ALA A 27 -6.04 5.24 -9.48
CA ALA A 27 -6.92 6.28 -10.01
C ALA A 27 -8.35 6.25 -9.42
N ASP A 28 -8.82 5.09 -8.98
CA ASP A 28 -10.15 4.89 -8.38
C ASP A 28 -10.30 5.47 -6.97
N ILE A 29 -9.21 5.60 -6.21
CA ILE A 29 -9.20 6.15 -4.84
C ILE A 29 -8.58 7.54 -4.75
N PHE A 30 -8.04 8.05 -5.85
CA PHE A 30 -7.50 9.40 -5.95
C PHE A 30 -8.63 10.43 -6.00
N LYS A 31 -8.49 11.52 -5.24
CA LYS A 31 -9.43 12.65 -5.27
C LYS A 31 -8.75 13.90 -5.81
N LYS A 32 -9.09 14.27 -7.04
CA LYS A 32 -8.47 15.39 -7.78
C LYS A 32 -8.66 16.76 -7.10
N ASP A 33 -9.75 16.95 -6.37
CA ASP A 33 -10.12 18.24 -5.77
C ASP A 33 -9.88 18.29 -4.24
N ALA A 34 -9.21 17.27 -3.70
CA ALA A 34 -8.60 17.35 -2.38
C ALA A 34 -7.16 17.89 -2.55
N ASP A 35 -6.57 18.44 -1.48
CA ASP A 35 -5.12 18.74 -1.42
C ASP A 35 -4.30 17.43 -1.34
N ASP A 36 -4.60 16.51 -2.27
CA ASP A 36 -4.08 15.16 -2.37
C ASP A 36 -2.90 15.22 -3.34
N SER A 37 -1.70 15.37 -2.75
CA SER A 37 -0.40 15.30 -3.44
C SER A 37 -0.06 13.87 -3.88
N ALA A 38 -1.06 13.18 -4.45
CA ALA A 38 -1.01 11.77 -4.76
C ALA A 38 -0.01 11.46 -5.89
N LYS A 39 0.76 10.41 -5.67
CA LYS A 39 1.58 9.76 -6.67
C LYS A 39 0.79 8.61 -7.28
N LEU A 40 0.32 8.79 -8.50
CA LEU A 40 -0.55 7.82 -9.15
C LEU A 40 0.22 6.62 -9.69
N LEU A 41 -0.32 5.43 -9.44
CA LEU A 41 0.14 4.14 -9.97
C LEU A 41 -1.04 3.38 -10.57
N GLY A 42 -0.75 2.54 -11.57
CA GLY A 42 -1.68 1.49 -11.98
C GLY A 42 -1.70 0.34 -10.97
N THR A 43 -2.70 -0.55 -11.06
CA THR A 43 -2.91 -1.68 -10.12
C THR A 43 -1.66 -2.54 -9.91
N LYS A 44 -0.93 -2.87 -10.99
CA LYS A 44 0.32 -3.64 -10.90
C LYS A 44 1.42 -2.87 -10.15
N GLY A 45 1.52 -1.56 -10.39
CA GLY A 45 2.49 -0.69 -9.71
C GLY A 45 2.21 -0.58 -8.21
N MET A 46 0.93 -0.51 -7.83
CA MET A 46 0.51 -0.51 -6.43
C MET A 46 0.93 -1.80 -5.72
N GLY A 47 0.68 -2.96 -6.33
CA GLY A 47 1.13 -4.25 -5.81
C GLY A 47 2.65 -4.34 -5.66
N ALA A 48 3.40 -3.84 -6.65
CA ALA A 48 4.85 -3.78 -6.59
C ALA A 48 5.35 -2.92 -5.41
N LYS A 49 4.73 -1.75 -5.17
CA LYS A 49 5.12 -0.90 -4.04
C LYS A 49 4.85 -1.56 -2.69
N VAL A 50 3.71 -2.21 -2.51
CA VAL A 50 3.44 -2.96 -1.27
C VAL A 50 4.51 -4.02 -1.02
N LEU A 51 4.93 -4.75 -2.06
CA LEU A 51 6.00 -5.75 -1.96
C LEU A 51 7.36 -5.14 -1.66
N GLU A 52 7.69 -3.97 -2.20
CA GLU A 52 8.92 -3.25 -1.85
C GLU A 52 8.97 -2.93 -0.34
N TYR A 53 7.91 -2.35 0.24
CA TYR A 53 7.88 -2.05 1.67
C TYR A 53 7.97 -3.30 2.56
N LEU A 54 7.43 -4.43 2.10
CA LEU A 54 7.55 -5.71 2.81
C LEU A 54 8.97 -6.27 2.77
N ARG A 55 9.71 -6.04 1.67
CA ARG A 55 11.07 -6.55 1.44
C ARG A 55 12.18 -5.66 1.99
N SER A 56 11.90 -4.38 2.22
CA SER A 56 12.84 -3.43 2.85
C SER A 56 12.95 -3.59 4.37
N LYS A 57 12.39 -4.66 4.95
CA LYS A 57 12.50 -5.03 6.36
C LYS A 57 13.57 -6.09 6.60
#